data_AF-A0A834VIF3-F1
#
_entry.id   AF-A0A834VIF3-F1
#
_cell.length_a   1.000
_cell.length_b   1.000
_cell.length_c   1.000
_cell.angle_alpha   90.00
_cell.angle_beta   90.00
_cell.angle_gamma   90.00
#
_symmetry.space_group_name_H-M   'P 1'
#
loop_
_entity.id
_entity.type
_entity.pdbx_description
1 polymer ?
#
loop_
_entity_poly.entity_id
_entity_poly.type
_entity_poly.pdbx_seq_one_letter_code
_entity_poly.pdbx_strand_id
1 'polypeptide(L)'
;MHSVKLRMESGEGMSISEFSYPLFQAYDWWSMYKDRGVQLQIGGSDQYGNIIAGMGAVSHMQKIHGLNGGAEEEDPKEAPYGLTTPLLTTASGEKFGKSAGNAVWLDGQMLKPFDLYQVGYWNN
;
A
#
# COMPACT_ATOMS: atom_id res chain seq x y z
N MET A 1 -3.35 -9.48 7.40
CA MET A 1 -4.52 -9.95 8.20
C MET A 1 -4.65 -9.35 9.60
N HIS A 2 -3.62 -8.71 10.20
CA HIS A 2 -3.77 -8.09 11.53
C HIS A 2 -4.84 -6.98 11.58
N SER A 3 -4.97 -6.18 10.51
CA SER A 3 -5.98 -5.10 10.40
C SER A 3 -7.42 -5.64 10.39
N VAL A 4 -7.67 -6.75 9.68
CA VAL A 4 -8.98 -7.41 9.62
C VAL A 4 -9.35 -8.01 10.97
N LYS A 5 -8.39 -8.70 11.61
CA LYS A 5 -8.59 -9.33 12.92
C LYS A 5 -8.96 -8.30 13.99
N LEU A 6 -8.23 -7.18 14.05
CA LEU A 6 -8.53 -6.06 14.97
C LEU A 6 -9.94 -5.49 14.76
N ARG A 7 -10.37 -5.33 13.51
CA ARG A 7 -11.72 -4.81 13.20
C ARG A 7 -12.83 -5.78 13.58
N MET A 8 -12.64 -7.07 13.32
CA MET A 8 -13.61 -8.10 13.74
C MET A 8 -13.71 -8.18 15.27
N GLU A 9 -12.60 -8.07 15.98
CA GLU A 9 -12.56 -8.07 17.45
C GLU A 9 -13.15 -6.79 18.07
N SER A 10 -13.08 -5.65 17.36
CA SER A 10 -13.64 -4.36 17.82
C SER A 10 -15.17 -4.25 17.77
N GLY A 11 -15.87 -5.21 17.16
CA GLY A 11 -17.33 -5.26 17.12
C GLY A 11 -18.00 -4.39 16.05
N GLU A 12 -17.28 -3.54 15.33
CA GLU A 12 -17.82 -2.74 14.21
C GLU A 12 -18.17 -3.58 12.97
N GLY A 13 -17.71 -4.83 12.91
CA GLY A 13 -17.87 -5.68 11.74
C GLY A 13 -17.03 -5.18 10.56
N MET A 14 -17.14 -5.87 9.42
CA MET A 14 -16.44 -5.49 8.19
C MET A 14 -17.36 -5.77 7.01
N SER A 15 -17.52 -4.80 6.11
CA SER A 15 -18.28 -5.02 4.88
C SER A 15 -17.55 -6.01 3.95
N ILE A 16 -18.32 -6.72 3.11
CA ILE A 16 -17.73 -7.62 2.11
C ILE A 16 -16.76 -6.88 1.17
N SER A 17 -17.03 -5.61 0.89
CA SER A 17 -16.19 -4.74 0.06
C SER A 17 -14.85 -4.48 0.72
N GLU A 18 -14.83 -4.14 2.02
CA GLU A 18 -13.60 -3.94 2.77
C GLU A 18 -12.79 -5.23 2.93
N PHE A 19 -13.49 -6.35 3.16
CA PHE A 19 -12.84 -7.66 3.24
C PHE A 19 -12.22 -8.06 1.90
N SER A 20 -12.86 -7.71 0.78
CA SER A 20 -12.40 -8.04 -0.57
C SER A 20 -11.32 -7.10 -1.09
N TYR A 21 -11.07 -5.97 -0.43
CA TYR A 21 -10.10 -4.97 -0.89
C TYR A 21 -8.70 -5.53 -1.18
N PRO A 22 -8.08 -6.33 -0.28
CA PRO A 22 -6.74 -6.87 -0.54
C PRO A 22 -6.71 -7.81 -1.74
N LEU A 23 -7.83 -8.48 -2.06
CA LEU A 23 -7.93 -9.37 -3.22
C LEU A 23 -7.86 -8.57 -4.52
N PHE A 24 -8.60 -7.46 -4.61
CA PHE A 24 -8.56 -6.58 -5.79
C PHE A 24 -7.18 -5.94 -5.94
N GLN A 25 -6.59 -5.45 -4.86
CA GLN A 25 -5.23 -4.88 -4.90
C GLN A 25 -4.17 -5.92 -5.34
N ALA A 26 -4.31 -7.17 -4.91
CA ALA A 26 -3.43 -8.27 -5.34
C ALA A 26 -3.61 -8.59 -6.83
N TYR A 27 -4.85 -8.55 -7.34
CA TYR A 27 -5.14 -8.77 -8.75
C TYR A 27 -4.57 -7.64 -9.63
N ASP A 28 -4.67 -6.39 -9.19
CA ASP A 28 -4.05 -5.25 -9.88
C ASP A 28 -2.53 -5.46 -10.00
N TRP A 29 -1.89 -5.90 -8.92
CA TRP A 29 -0.46 -6.21 -8.95
C TRP A 29 -0.16 -7.38 -9.90
N TRP A 30 -0.95 -8.46 -9.89
CA TRP A 30 -0.78 -9.54 -10.85
C TRP A 30 -0.88 -9.08 -12.31
N SER A 31 -1.84 -8.20 -12.64
CA SER A 31 -1.95 -7.64 -14.00
C SER A 31 -0.68 -6.86 -14.36
N MET A 32 -0.18 -6.01 -13.46
CA MET A 32 1.05 -5.25 -13.71
C MET A 32 2.30 -6.14 -13.78
N TYR A 33 2.37 -7.20 -12.96
CA TYR A 33 3.44 -8.19 -13.03
C TYR A 33 3.44 -8.87 -14.39
N LYS A 34 2.31 -9.45 -14.80
CA LYS A 34 2.16 -10.18 -16.06
C LYS A 34 2.39 -9.30 -17.28
N ASP A 35 1.85 -8.08 -17.28
CA ASP A 35 1.83 -7.24 -18.48
C ASP A 35 3.07 -6.34 -18.59
N ARG A 36 3.75 -6.06 -17.48
CA ARG A 36 4.83 -5.05 -17.41
C ARG A 36 6.04 -5.47 -16.59
N GLY A 37 6.06 -6.67 -16.01
CA GLY A 37 7.15 -7.11 -15.15
C GLY A 37 7.29 -6.30 -13.86
N VAL A 38 6.18 -5.78 -13.31
CA VAL A 38 6.22 -5.02 -12.04
C VAL A 38 6.39 -5.98 -10.87
N GLN A 39 7.62 -6.06 -10.36
CA GLN A 39 7.99 -6.96 -9.27
C GLN A 39 7.93 -6.32 -7.89
N LEU A 40 7.97 -4.98 -7.79
CA LEU A 40 8.01 -4.28 -6.51
C LEU A 40 6.73 -3.47 -6.29
N GLN A 41 6.03 -3.72 -5.19
CA GLN A 41 4.96 -2.85 -4.70
C GLN A 41 5.47 -2.00 -3.52
N ILE A 42 5.31 -0.69 -3.64
CA ILE A 42 5.61 0.28 -2.58
C ILE A 42 4.30 0.81 -2.02
N GLY A 43 4.17 0.87 -0.70
CA GLY A 43 3.00 1.43 -0.03
C GLY A 43 3.33 2.21 1.24
N GLY A 44 2.33 2.90 1.78
CA GLY A 44 2.44 3.53 3.10
C GLY A 44 2.58 2.50 4.22
N SER A 45 2.88 2.97 5.43
CA SER A 45 3.09 2.12 6.61
C SER A 45 1.89 1.21 6.93
N ASP A 46 0.67 1.63 6.59
CA ASP A 46 -0.57 0.89 6.82
C ASP A 46 -0.87 -0.18 5.75
N GLN A 47 -0.13 -0.18 4.62
CA GLN A 47 -0.33 -1.11 3.51
C GLN A 47 0.41 -2.44 3.66
N TYR A 48 1.24 -2.61 4.70
CA TYR A 48 2.06 -3.81 4.90
C TYR A 48 1.25 -5.12 4.75
N GLY A 49 0.08 -5.18 5.38
CA GLY A 49 -0.77 -6.37 5.33
C GLY A 49 -1.32 -6.70 3.94
N ASN A 50 -1.60 -5.68 3.13
CA ASN A 50 -2.11 -5.85 1.77
C ASN A 50 -0.97 -6.26 0.82
N ILE A 51 0.22 -5.69 0.99
CA ILE A 51 1.41 -6.02 0.21
C ILE A 51 1.82 -7.48 0.43
N ILE A 52 1.84 -7.96 1.68
CA ILE A 52 2.16 -9.38 1.96
C ILE A 52 1.13 -10.32 1.31
N ALA A 53 -0.15 -9.98 1.35
CA ALA A 53 -1.18 -10.76 0.66
C ALA A 53 -1.00 -10.73 -0.87
N GLY A 54 -0.66 -9.56 -1.42
CA GLY A 54 -0.35 -9.37 -2.83
C GLY A 54 0.84 -10.19 -3.30
N MET A 55 1.94 -10.22 -2.56
CA MET A 55 3.12 -11.03 -2.87
C MET A 55 2.73 -12.51 -2.99
N GLY A 56 2.03 -13.06 -2.00
CA GLY A 56 1.58 -14.45 -2.01
C GLY A 56 0.64 -14.77 -3.19
N ALA A 57 -0.26 -13.83 -3.53
CA ALA A 57 -1.16 -13.98 -4.67
C ALA A 57 -0.41 -13.96 -6.01
N VAL A 58 0.53 -13.02 -6.21
CA VAL A 58 1.34 -12.94 -7.43
C VAL A 58 2.17 -14.21 -7.60
N SER A 59 2.88 -14.64 -6.56
CA SER A 59 3.61 -15.92 -6.52
C SER A 59 2.73 -17.12 -6.88
N HIS A 60 1.51 -17.18 -6.36
CA HIS A 60 0.56 -18.25 -6.67
C HIS A 60 0.07 -18.19 -8.13
N MET A 61 -0.20 -16.99 -8.64
CA MET A 61 -0.63 -16.80 -10.03
C MET A 61 0.48 -17.15 -11.02
N GLN A 62 1.75 -16.84 -10.72
CA GLN A 62 2.88 -17.29 -11.54
C GLN A 62 2.89 -18.81 -11.70
N LYS A 63 2.64 -19.56 -10.61
CA LYS A 63 2.54 -21.03 -10.61
C LYS A 63 1.40 -21.54 -11.48
N ILE A 64 0.19 -21.00 -11.32
CA ILE A 64 -0.99 -21.43 -12.08
C ILE A 64 -0.84 -21.15 -13.58
N HIS A 65 -0.20 -20.03 -13.93
CA HIS A 65 0.01 -19.64 -15.32
C HIS A 65 1.30 -20.20 -15.95
N GLY A 66 2.06 -21.01 -15.22
CA GLY A 66 3.28 -21.66 -15.70
C GLY A 66 4.42 -20.70 -16.01
N LEU A 67 4.43 -19.49 -15.42
CA LEU A 67 5.43 -18.45 -15.69
C LEU A 67 6.75 -18.68 -14.93
N ASN A 68 6.73 -19.52 -13.91
CA ASN A 68 7.88 -19.85 -13.07
C ASN A 68 8.66 -21.10 -13.55
N GLY A 69 8.44 -21.54 -14.80
CA GLY A 69 9.23 -22.60 -15.44
C GLY A 69 9.16 -23.98 -14.77
N GLY A 70 8.20 -24.20 -13.86
CA GLY A 70 8.08 -25.44 -13.09
C GLY A 70 9.08 -25.59 -11.94
N ALA A 71 9.81 -24.52 -11.58
CA ALA A 71 10.74 -24.54 -10.45
C ALA A 71 9.99 -24.56 -9.10
N GLU A 72 10.48 -25.36 -8.15
CA GLU A 72 9.95 -25.39 -6.78
C GLU A 72 10.29 -24.11 -6.00
N GLU A 73 11.48 -23.56 -6.26
CA GLU A 73 11.96 -22.29 -5.70
C GLU A 73 11.75 -21.15 -6.71
N GLU A 74 11.34 -19.98 -6.22
CA GLU A 74 11.20 -18.78 -7.04
C GLU A 74 12.57 -18.20 -7.38
N ASP A 75 12.81 -17.90 -8.68
CA ASP A 75 13.97 -17.13 -9.09
C ASP A 75 13.89 -15.73 -8.43
N PRO A 76 14.90 -15.29 -7.67
CA PRO A 76 14.94 -13.93 -7.11
C PRO A 76 14.74 -12.83 -8.17
N LYS A 77 15.06 -13.10 -9.44
CA LYS A 77 14.84 -12.17 -10.54
C LYS A 77 13.39 -12.07 -11.00
N GLU A 78 12.51 -12.96 -10.56
CA GLU A 78 11.08 -13.02 -10.92
C GLU A 78 10.17 -12.93 -9.67
N ALA A 79 10.76 -13.01 -8.48
CA ALA A 79 10.02 -12.93 -7.22
C ALA A 79 9.31 -11.57 -7.05
N PRO A 80 8.09 -11.54 -6.48
CA PRO A 80 7.46 -10.30 -6.06
C PRO A 80 8.05 -9.80 -4.73
N TYR A 81 8.23 -8.49 -4.62
CA TYR A 81 8.81 -7.80 -3.48
C TYR A 81 7.90 -6.69 -2.97
N GLY A 82 7.92 -6.46 -1.66
CA GLY A 82 7.13 -5.44 -1.00
C GLY A 82 8.00 -4.47 -0.20
N LEU A 83 7.69 -3.18 -0.26
CA LEU A 83 8.32 -2.15 0.57
C LEU A 83 7.25 -1.23 1.17
N THR A 84 7.37 -0.93 2.46
CA THR A 84 6.55 0.09 3.11
C THR A 84 7.39 1.27 3.57
N THR A 85 6.86 2.48 3.39
CA THR A 85 7.47 3.69 3.95
C THR A 85 7.09 3.85 5.42
N PRO A 86 7.95 4.49 6.24
CA PRO A 86 7.59 4.79 7.63
C PRO A 86 6.40 5.73 7.72
N LEU A 87 5.68 5.68 8.84
CA LEU A 87 4.65 6.66 9.16
C LEU A 87 5.33 8.00 9.45
N LEU A 88 5.00 9.03 8.68
CA LEU A 88 5.52 10.38 8.92
C LEU A 88 4.72 11.06 10.03
N THR A 89 5.42 11.48 11.08
CA THR A 89 4.87 12.24 12.20
C THR A 89 5.71 13.49 12.47
N THR A 90 5.08 14.54 12.98
CA THR A 90 5.77 15.72 13.51
C THR A 90 6.55 15.37 14.79
N ALA A 91 7.42 16.27 15.26
CA ALA A 91 8.07 16.13 16.56
C ALA A 91 7.08 16.04 17.73
N SER A 92 5.88 16.61 17.59
CA SER A 92 4.77 16.52 18.55
C SER A 92 3.99 15.20 18.45
N GLY A 93 4.31 14.31 17.51
CA GLY A 93 3.66 13.01 17.32
C GLY A 93 2.39 13.06 16.47
N GLU A 94 2.04 14.21 15.89
CA GLU A 94 0.90 14.33 14.99
C GLU A 94 1.23 13.74 13.62
N LYS A 95 0.27 13.04 13.00
CA LYS A 95 0.46 12.48 11.65
C LYS A 95 0.63 13.61 10.63
N PHE A 96 1.67 13.51 9.82
CA PHE A 96 1.93 14.46 8.74
C PHE A 96 0.73 14.52 7.77
N GLY A 97 0.31 15.73 7.40
CA GLY A 97 -0.87 15.95 6.54
C GLY A 97 -2.23 15.88 7.25
N LYS A 98 -2.27 15.62 8.57
CA LYS A 98 -3.46 15.78 9.44
C LYS A 98 -3.30 16.91 10.46
N SER A 99 -2.28 17.75 10.30
CA SER A 99 -2.01 18.89 11.18
C SER A 99 -3.19 19.87 11.17
N ALA A 100 -3.77 20.10 12.35
CA ALA A 100 -4.67 21.20 12.69
C ALA A 100 -5.79 21.55 11.67
N GLY A 101 -6.41 20.55 11.05
CA GLY A 101 -7.71 20.71 10.38
C GLY A 101 -7.70 21.04 8.89
N ASN A 102 -6.55 21.19 8.22
CA ASN A 102 -6.49 21.33 6.77
C ASN A 102 -5.49 20.35 6.17
N ALA A 103 -6.00 19.37 5.42
CA ALA A 103 -5.18 18.52 4.56
C ALA A 103 -4.34 19.42 3.63
N VAL A 104 -3.06 19.10 3.48
CA VAL A 104 -2.16 19.82 2.59
C VAL A 104 -2.38 19.27 1.17
N TRP A 105 -3.10 20.03 0.35
CA TRP A 105 -3.44 19.63 -1.02
C TRP A 105 -2.32 20.00 -1.99
N LEU A 106 -2.11 19.12 -2.99
CA LEU A 106 -1.22 19.42 -4.13
C LEU A 106 -1.93 20.22 -5.23
N ASP A 107 -3.26 20.26 -5.20
CA ASP A 107 -4.07 21.05 -6.13
C ASP A 107 -4.02 22.54 -5.75
N GLY A 108 -3.56 23.37 -6.70
CA GLY A 108 -3.42 24.82 -6.54
C GLY A 108 -4.73 25.58 -6.30
N GLN A 109 -5.88 24.99 -6.64
CA GLN A 109 -7.20 25.54 -6.36
C GLN A 109 -7.65 25.27 -4.92
N MET A 110 -7.18 24.17 -4.33
CA MET A 110 -7.50 23.76 -2.96
C MET A 110 -6.50 24.33 -1.94
N LEU A 111 -5.25 24.51 -2.34
CA LEU A 111 -4.20 25.14 -1.55
C LEU A 111 -3.30 25.98 -2.46
N LYS A 112 -3.18 27.28 -2.20
CA LYS A 112 -2.35 28.14 -3.05
C LYS A 112 -0.89 27.68 -2.95
N PRO A 113 -0.10 27.78 -4.05
CA PRO A 113 1.32 27.38 -4.03
C PRO A 113 2.14 28.04 -2.93
N PHE A 114 1.80 29.28 -2.55
CA PHE A 114 2.44 30.00 -1.45
C PHE A 114 2.18 29.34 -0.09
N ASP A 115 0.94 28.91 0.16
CA ASP A 115 0.56 28.26 1.41
C ASP A 115 1.19 26.86 1.50
N LEU A 116 1.27 26.13 0.38
CA LEU A 116 2.01 24.86 0.29
C LEU A 116 3.50 25.04 0.63
N TYR A 117 4.14 26.09 0.11
CA TYR A 117 5.52 26.42 0.44
C TYR A 117 5.71 26.70 1.93
N GLN A 118 4.80 27.46 2.56
CA GLN A 118 4.89 27.76 3.99
C GLN A 118 4.81 26.50 4.87
N VAL A 119 3.94 25.54 4.54
CA VAL A 119 3.86 24.26 5.27
C VAL A 119 5.19 23.50 5.18
N GLY A 120 5.82 23.45 4.00
CA GLY A 120 7.06 22.70 3.79
C GLY A 120 8.30 23.29 4.49
N TYR A 121 8.32 24.61 4.71
CA TYR A 121 9.48 25.32 5.28
C TYR A 121 9.34 25.72 6.75
N TRP A 122 8.12 25.97 7.26
CA TRP A 122 7.93 26.54 8.61
C TRP A 122 7.34 25.63 9.70
N ASN A 123 6.91 24.41 9.37
CA ASN A 123 6.38 23.47 10.35
C ASN A 123 7.38 22.38 10.81
N ASN A 124 8.70 22.67 10.74
CA ASN A 124 9.75 21.87 11.38
C ASN A 124 10.13 22.45 12.74
#